data_AF-A0A5J4KN09-F1
#
_entry.id   AF-A0A5J4KN09-F1
#
_cell.length_a   1.000
_cell.length_b   1.000
_cell.length_c   1.000
_cell.angle_alpha   90.00
_cell.angle_beta   90.00
_cell.angle_gamma   90.00
#
_symmetry.space_group_name_H-M   'P 1'
#
loop_
_entity.id
_entity.type
_entity.pdbx_description
1 polymer ?
#
loop_
_entity_poly.entity_id
_entity_poly.type
_entity_poly.pdbx_seq_one_letter_code
_entity_poly.pdbx_strand_id
1 'polypeptide(L)'
;MPFQYDILQPEEQDAQRASQELAQLLEEFLMPLLIVLDRLIDKRLVRTLVQVCVAIIRFRNNKQGLLLSELGSYLDGYAQQSKTATAGTKRVGNLLRSIKWNFLQIDHYLLEEADKEVTRMREQGKRIICPWDESVIEKAGKARN
;
A
#
# COMPACT_ATOMS: atom_id res chain seq x y z
N MET A 1 12.19 17.25 41.06
CA MET A 1 11.88 15.98 40.36
C MET A 1 11.17 16.32 39.06
N PRO A 2 11.89 16.51 37.93
CA PRO A 2 11.27 16.75 36.64
C PRO A 2 10.99 15.43 35.90
N PHE A 3 9.88 15.44 35.17
CA PHE A 3 9.34 14.34 34.40
C PHE A 3 10.31 13.88 33.29
N GLN A 4 10.62 12.59 33.30
CA GLN A 4 11.39 11.88 32.29
C GLN A 4 10.47 11.54 31.11
N TYR A 5 10.05 12.55 30.35
CA TYR A 5 9.38 12.31 29.06
C TYR A 5 10.45 11.93 28.04
N ASP A 6 10.55 10.63 27.78
CA ASP A 6 10.55 9.94 26.48
C ASP A 6 10.57 10.83 25.22
N ILE A 7 11.60 11.66 25.04
CA ILE A 7 11.85 12.35 23.78
C ILE A 7 12.60 11.36 22.89
N LEU A 8 11.88 10.77 21.94
CA LEU A 8 12.48 9.94 20.87
C LEU A 8 13.63 10.70 20.22
N GLN A 9 14.72 9.99 19.89
CA GLN A 9 15.93 10.59 19.34
C GLN A 9 15.61 11.36 18.03
N PRO A 10 16.33 12.47 17.71
CA PRO A 10 16.03 13.30 16.55
C PRO A 10 15.93 12.53 15.22
N GLU A 11 16.78 11.52 15.02
CA GLU A 11 16.78 10.66 13.83
C GLU A 11 15.52 9.81 13.69
N GLU A 12 14.93 9.37 14.82
CA GLU A 12 13.67 8.62 14.84
C GLU A 12 12.48 9.53 14.58
N GLN A 13 12.53 10.79 15.02
CA GLN A 13 11.48 11.79 14.74
C GLN A 13 11.42 12.13 13.25
N ASP A 14 12.57 12.26 12.59
CA ASP A 14 12.65 12.52 11.15
C ASP A 14 12.16 11.33 10.32
N ALA A 15 12.50 10.09 10.71
CA ALA A 15 11.98 8.88 10.08
C ALA A 15 10.46 8.73 10.26
N GLN A 16 9.93 9.09 11.43
CA GLN A 16 8.50 9.07 11.72
C GLN A 16 7.73 10.08 10.85
N ARG A 17 8.27 11.30 10.71
CA ARG A 17 7.69 12.36 9.86
C ARG A 17 7.67 11.95 8.39
N ALA A 18 8.80 11.47 7.85
CA ALA A 18 8.88 10.98 6.48
C ALA A 18 7.88 9.83 6.21
N SER A 19 7.69 8.93 7.18
CA SER A 19 6.69 7.86 7.07
C SER A 19 5.24 8.38 7.06
N GLN A 20 4.95 9.48 7.77
CA GLN A 20 3.62 10.10 7.78
C GLN A 20 3.34 10.85 6.48
N GLU A 21 4.31 11.63 5.99
CA GLU A 21 4.22 12.32 4.71
C GLU A 21 3.98 11.34 3.55
N LEU A 22 4.72 10.24 3.53
CA LEU A 22 4.54 9.19 2.52
C LEU A 22 3.15 8.56 2.58
N ALA A 23 2.62 8.33 3.78
CA ALA A 23 1.27 7.78 3.94
C ALA A 23 0.20 8.77 3.43
N GLN A 24 0.38 10.07 3.68
CA GLN A 24 -0.53 11.11 3.19
C GLN A 24 -0.49 11.22 1.66
N LEU A 25 0.70 11.27 1.05
CA LEU A 25 0.86 11.29 -0.40
C LEU A 25 0.24 10.06 -1.06
N LEU A 26 0.40 8.88 -0.43
CA LEU A 26 -0.19 7.65 -0.91
C LEU A 26 -1.73 7.68 -0.81
N GLU A 27 -2.28 8.19 0.28
CA GLU A 27 -3.73 8.32 0.45
C GLU A 27 -4.33 9.28 -0.56
N GLU A 28 -3.68 10.43 -0.80
CA GLU A 28 -4.08 11.40 -1.83
C GLU A 28 -4.04 10.78 -3.23
N PHE A 29 -2.93 10.10 -3.56
CA PHE A 29 -2.80 9.39 -4.82
C PHE A 29 -3.92 8.36 -5.00
N LEU A 30 -4.15 7.50 -4.01
CA LEU A 30 -5.14 6.42 -4.10
C LEU A 30 -6.59 6.91 -3.98
N MET A 31 -6.86 8.16 -3.57
CA MET A 31 -8.20 8.66 -3.28
C MET A 31 -9.24 8.35 -4.37
N PRO A 32 -8.97 8.54 -5.67
CA PRO A 32 -9.94 8.21 -6.72
C PRO A 32 -10.33 6.72 -6.72
N LEU A 33 -9.35 5.84 -6.56
CA LEU A 33 -9.58 4.40 -6.42
C LEU A 33 -10.35 4.07 -5.13
N LEU A 34 -10.02 4.72 -4.00
CA LEU A 34 -10.68 4.47 -2.72
C LEU A 34 -12.17 4.83 -2.76
N ILE A 35 -12.54 5.91 -3.46
CA ILE A 35 -13.95 6.30 -3.66
C ILE A 35 -14.71 5.24 -4.45
N VAL A 36 -14.09 4.66 -5.49
CA VAL A 36 -14.70 3.56 -6.27
C VAL A 36 -14.87 2.33 -5.38
N LEU A 37 -13.83 1.96 -4.64
CA LEU A 37 -13.86 0.77 -3.79
C LEU A 37 -14.85 0.91 -2.63
N ASP A 38 -15.02 2.09 -2.02
CA ASP A 38 -16.00 2.33 -0.95
C ASP A 38 -17.45 2.05 -1.38
N ARG A 39 -17.74 2.12 -2.69
CA ARG A 39 -19.04 1.73 -3.25
C ARG A 39 -19.18 0.22 -3.47
N LEU A 40 -18.08 -0.50 -3.60
CA LEU A 40 -18.05 -1.93 -3.95
C LEU A 40 -17.86 -2.83 -2.73
N ILE A 41 -17.03 -2.43 -1.76
CA ILE A 41 -16.64 -3.24 -0.62
C ILE A 41 -16.88 -2.50 0.70
N ASP A 42 -16.90 -3.24 1.81
CA ASP A 42 -17.07 -2.63 3.13
C ASP A 42 -15.91 -1.65 3.43
N LYS A 43 -16.23 -0.49 4.01
CA LYS A 43 -15.26 0.56 4.39
C LYS A 43 -14.05 0.04 5.19
N ARG A 44 -14.21 -1.02 5.98
CA ARG A 44 -13.11 -1.66 6.73
C ARG A 44 -12.10 -2.31 5.79
N LEU A 45 -12.55 -2.90 4.68
CA LEU A 45 -11.69 -3.47 3.66
C LEU A 45 -10.99 -2.38 2.84
N VAL A 46 -11.69 -1.27 2.53
CA VAL A 46 -11.07 -0.09 1.90
C VAL A 46 -9.93 0.45 2.77
N ARG A 47 -10.17 0.63 4.08
CA ARG A 47 -9.12 1.04 5.02
C ARG A 47 -7.97 0.02 5.07
N THR A 48 -8.29 -1.27 5.05
CA THR A 48 -7.28 -2.34 5.02
C THR A 48 -6.39 -2.23 3.79
N LEU A 49 -6.94 -1.88 2.61
CA LEU A 49 -6.15 -1.70 1.40
C LEU A 49 -5.09 -0.62 1.57
N VAL A 50 -5.47 0.56 2.07
CA VAL A 50 -4.51 1.67 2.30
C VAL A 50 -3.40 1.22 3.24
N GLN A 51 -3.75 0.56 4.34
CA GLN A 51 -2.76 0.06 5.30
C GLN A 51 -1.81 -0.98 4.69
N VAL A 52 -2.33 -1.85 3.81
CA VAL A 52 -1.50 -2.81 3.07
C VAL A 52 -0.55 -2.08 2.12
N CYS A 53 -1.00 -1.07 1.37
CA CYS A 53 -0.14 -0.30 0.48
C CYS A 53 0.99 0.41 1.24
N VAL A 54 0.67 1.04 2.39
CA VAL A 54 1.67 1.65 3.28
C VAL A 54 2.69 0.60 3.74
N ALA A 55 2.24 -0.57 4.19
CA ALA A 55 3.11 -1.65 4.64
C ALA A 55 4.05 -2.14 3.51
N ILE A 56 3.51 -2.34 2.30
CA ILE A 56 4.30 -2.77 1.13
C ILE A 56 5.38 -1.76 0.80
N ILE A 57 5.06 -0.47 0.78
CA ILE A 57 6.03 0.58 0.44
C ILE A 57 7.10 0.70 1.53
N ARG A 58 6.70 0.69 2.80
CA ARG A 58 7.63 0.81 3.94
C ARG A 58 8.58 -0.38 4.04
N PHE A 59 8.09 -1.59 3.76
CA PHE A 59 8.88 -2.82 3.87
C PHE A 59 9.32 -3.39 2.51
N ARG A 60 9.29 -2.58 1.45
CA ARG A 60 9.65 -2.97 0.07
C ARG A 60 11.01 -3.67 -0.06
N ASN A 61 11.99 -3.26 0.75
CA ASN A 61 13.35 -3.80 0.71
C ASN A 61 13.54 -5.04 1.61
N ASN A 62 12.51 -5.46 2.33
CA ASN A 62 12.56 -6.67 3.14
C ASN A 62 12.19 -7.89 2.27
N LYS A 63 13.06 -8.91 2.25
CA LYS A 63 12.86 -10.16 1.49
C LYS A 63 11.55 -10.87 1.81
N GLN A 64 10.90 -10.55 2.93
CA GLN A 64 9.68 -11.19 3.39
C GLN A 64 8.43 -10.27 3.34
N GLY A 65 8.58 -8.99 2.96
CA GLY A 65 7.56 -7.95 3.07
C GLY A 65 6.26 -8.12 2.27
N LEU A 66 6.09 -9.23 1.56
CA LEU A 66 4.89 -9.60 0.80
C LEU A 66 4.21 -10.88 1.31
N LEU A 67 4.72 -11.52 2.37
CA LEU A 67 4.05 -12.64 3.00
C LEU A 67 2.77 -12.17 3.70
N LEU A 68 1.67 -12.88 3.48
CA LEU A 68 0.35 -12.50 4.02
C LEU A 68 0.37 -12.36 5.55
N SER A 69 1.08 -13.26 6.24
CA SER A 69 1.23 -13.23 7.70
C SER A 69 2.00 -12.00 8.18
N GLU A 70 3.00 -11.56 7.42
CA GLU A 70 3.82 -10.41 7.76
C GLU A 70 3.10 -9.11 7.45
N LEU A 71 2.50 -9.00 6.26
CA LEU A 71 1.59 -7.89 5.93
C LEU A 71 0.50 -7.73 6.99
N GLY A 72 -0.08 -8.84 7.44
CA GLY A 72 -1.04 -8.85 8.54
C GLY A 72 -0.46 -8.35 9.86
N SER A 73 0.80 -8.68 10.18
CA SER A 73 1.48 -8.21 11.39
C SER A 73 1.75 -6.69 11.40
N TYR A 74 1.84 -6.06 10.22
CA TYR A 74 2.11 -4.63 10.08
C TYR A 74 0.86 -3.73 10.20
N LEU A 75 -0.35 -4.29 10.24
CA LEU A 75 -1.59 -3.51 10.20
C LEU A 75 -2.00 -2.84 11.54
N ASP A 76 -1.53 -3.32 12.68
CA ASP A 76 -2.01 -2.91 14.02
C ASP A 76 -1.15 -1.82 14.69
N GLY A 77 -0.36 -1.09 13.90
CA GLY A 77 0.47 0.02 14.40
C GLY A 77 1.86 -0.46 14.84
N TYR A 78 2.83 0.44 14.67
CA TYR A 78 4.27 0.17 14.78
C TYR A 78 4.80 -0.12 16.19
N ALA A 79 3.92 -0.29 17.18
CA ALA A 79 4.30 -0.61 18.55
C ALA A 79 4.19 -2.13 18.77
N GLN A 80 5.34 -2.80 18.64
CA GLN A 80 5.58 -4.21 18.96
C GLN A 80 4.85 -5.23 18.06
N GLN A 81 5.50 -6.37 17.80
CA GLN A 81 4.84 -7.57 17.28
C GLN A 81 3.58 -7.86 18.10
N SER A 82 2.44 -7.41 17.60
CA SER A 82 1.19 -7.56 18.33
C SER A 82 0.79 -9.03 18.32
N LYS A 83 0.30 -9.49 19.47
CA LYS A 83 -0.41 -10.78 19.65
C LYS A 83 -1.60 -10.97 18.67
N THR A 84 -1.91 -9.97 17.83
CA THR A 84 -3.03 -9.92 16.87
C THR A 84 -2.63 -10.12 15.40
N ALA A 85 -1.40 -10.54 15.07
CA ALA A 85 -0.99 -10.81 13.68
C ALA A 85 -1.98 -11.71 12.90
N THR A 86 -2.62 -12.66 13.58
CA THR A 86 -3.70 -13.51 13.02
C THR A 86 -4.91 -12.70 12.55
N ALA A 87 -5.32 -11.67 13.29
CA ALA A 87 -6.46 -10.82 12.95
C ALA A 87 -6.13 -9.91 11.75
N GLY A 88 -4.92 -9.34 11.69
CA GLY A 88 -4.42 -8.62 10.52
C GLY A 88 -4.37 -9.52 9.29
N THR A 89 -3.77 -10.71 9.42
CA THR A 89 -3.70 -11.71 8.35
C THR A 89 -5.09 -12.07 7.81
N LYS A 90 -6.07 -12.25 8.70
CA LYS A 90 -7.47 -12.51 8.31
C LYS A 90 -8.08 -11.33 7.56
N ARG A 91 -7.82 -10.09 7.98
CA ARG A 91 -8.31 -8.89 7.26
C ARG A 91 -7.72 -8.78 5.86
N VAL A 92 -6.39 -8.91 5.72
CA VAL A 92 -5.75 -8.89 4.39
C VAL A 92 -6.26 -10.04 3.53
N GLY A 93 -6.39 -11.24 4.10
CA GLY A 93 -6.94 -12.39 3.39
C GLY A 93 -8.39 -12.18 2.95
N ASN A 94 -9.22 -11.50 3.76
CA ASN A 94 -10.59 -11.17 3.39
C ASN A 94 -10.66 -10.10 2.30
N LEU A 95 -9.77 -9.10 2.33
CA LEU A 95 -9.62 -8.11 1.26
C LEU A 95 -9.30 -8.81 -0.06
N LEU A 96 -8.26 -9.65 -0.10
CA LEU A 96 -7.80 -10.33 -1.31
C LEU A 96 -8.79 -11.37 -1.86
N ARG A 97 -9.60 -11.99 -1.00
CA ARG A 97 -10.60 -13.00 -1.40
C ARG A 97 -12.00 -12.42 -1.65
N SER A 98 -12.20 -11.12 -1.44
CA SER A 98 -13.50 -10.50 -1.64
C SER A 98 -13.89 -10.53 -3.13
N ILE A 99 -14.98 -11.22 -3.47
CA ILE A 99 -15.50 -11.30 -4.84
C ILE A 99 -16.05 -9.99 -5.40
N LYS A 100 -16.24 -8.99 -4.53
CA LYS A 100 -16.88 -7.71 -4.87
C LYS A 100 -15.93 -6.74 -5.59
N TRP A 101 -14.65 -7.04 -5.64
CA TRP A 101 -13.64 -6.29 -6.38
C TRP A 101 -12.60 -7.24 -6.98
N ASN A 102 -11.84 -6.77 -7.93
CA ASN A 102 -10.76 -7.47 -8.59
C ASN A 102 -9.68 -6.47 -9.05
N PHE A 103 -8.61 -6.99 -9.65
CA PHE A 103 -7.48 -6.17 -10.07
C PHE A 103 -7.83 -5.14 -11.16
N LEU A 104 -8.91 -5.33 -11.93
CA LEU A 104 -9.29 -4.41 -13.01
C LEU A 104 -9.63 -3.02 -12.47
N GLN A 105 -10.12 -2.89 -11.23
CA GLN A 105 -10.33 -1.56 -10.65
C GLN A 105 -9.02 -0.79 -10.47
N ILE A 106 -7.93 -1.49 -10.15
CA ILE A 106 -6.59 -0.89 -10.07
C ILE A 106 -6.12 -0.53 -11.47
N ASP A 107 -6.25 -1.43 -12.45
CA ASP A 107 -5.83 -1.18 -13.83
C ASP A 107 -6.53 0.03 -14.45
N HIS A 108 -7.87 0.10 -14.32
CA HIS A 108 -8.65 1.23 -14.81
C HIS A 108 -8.21 2.54 -14.17
N TYR A 109 -8.03 2.55 -12.85
CA TYR A 109 -7.55 3.72 -12.13
C TYR A 109 -6.15 4.17 -12.63
N LEU A 110 -5.20 3.25 -12.74
CA LEU A 110 -3.85 3.59 -13.19
C LEU A 110 -3.83 4.09 -14.65
N LEU A 111 -4.69 3.53 -15.51
CA LEU A 111 -4.85 3.99 -16.88
C LEU A 111 -5.44 5.39 -16.95
N GLU A 112 -6.47 5.69 -16.14
CA GLU A 112 -7.05 7.03 -16.04
C GLU A 112 -6.04 8.07 -15.54
N GLU A 113 -5.22 7.73 -14.54
CA GLU A 113 -4.13 8.61 -14.08
C GLU A 113 -3.07 8.82 -15.16
N ALA A 114 -2.73 7.78 -15.93
CA ALA A 114 -1.81 7.90 -17.06
C ALA A 114 -2.38 8.81 -18.16
N ASP A 115 -3.67 8.70 -18.48
CA ASP A 115 -4.33 9.56 -19.48
C ASP A 115 -4.34 11.04 -19.06
N LYS A 116 -4.59 11.31 -17.77
CA LYS A 116 -4.49 12.68 -17.21
C LYS A 116 -3.08 13.22 -17.37
N GLU A 117 -2.08 12.42 -17.05
CA GLU A 117 -0.68 12.83 -17.14
C GLU A 117 -0.23 13.09 -18.59
N VAL A 118 -0.63 12.21 -19.52
CA VAL A 118 -0.39 12.38 -20.96
C VAL A 118 -1.02 13.68 -21.47
N THR A 119 -2.26 13.96 -21.05
CA THR A 119 -2.99 15.17 -21.44
C THR A 119 -2.25 16.42 -20.94
N ARG A 120 -1.86 16.42 -19.65
CA ARG A 120 -1.09 17.50 -19.02
C ARG A 120 0.26 17.74 -19.72
N MET A 121 0.99 16.69 -20.06
CA MET A 121 2.28 16.81 -20.78
C MET A 121 2.08 17.36 -22.20
N ARG A 122 1.03 16.94 -22.90
CA ARG A 122 0.69 17.43 -24.24
C ARG A 122 0.39 18.93 -24.22
N GLU A 123 -0.40 19.38 -23.26
CA GLU A 123 -0.71 20.82 -23.06
C GLU A 123 0.53 21.65 -22.77
N GLN A 124 1.53 21.08 -22.09
CA GLN A 124 2.82 21.71 -21.83
C GLN A 124 3.79 21.64 -23.03
N GLY A 125 3.37 21.08 -24.17
CA GLY A 125 4.23 20.90 -25.35
C GLY A 125 5.39 19.93 -25.13
N LYS A 126 5.31 19.07 -24.09
CA LYS A 126 6.37 18.10 -23.78
C LYS A 126 6.26 16.88 -24.69
N ARG A 127 7.42 16.30 -25.02
CA ARG A 127 7.49 15.01 -25.71
C ARG A 127 7.09 13.90 -24.74
N ILE A 128 6.09 13.13 -25.12
CA ILE A 128 5.61 11.96 -24.36
C ILE A 128 6.32 10.72 -24.88
N ILE A 129 6.78 9.85 -23.98
CA ILE A 129 7.42 8.56 -24.29
C ILE A 129 6.65 7.48 -23.54
N CYS A 130 6.25 6.41 -24.24
CA CYS A 130 5.64 5.22 -23.67
C CYS A 130 6.62 4.06 -23.83
N PRO A 131 7.45 3.75 -22.81
CA PRO A 131 8.28 2.56 -22.85
C PRO A 131 7.37 1.33 -22.76
N TRP A 132 7.48 0.44 -23.73
CA TRP A 132 6.78 -0.84 -23.77
C TRP A 132 7.78 -1.95 -23.50
N ASP A 133 7.56 -2.71 -22.44
CA ASP A 133 8.36 -3.87 -22.07
C ASP A 133 7.45 -4.98 -21.55
N GLU A 134 7.88 -6.23 -21.71
CA GLU A 134 7.14 -7.40 -21.27
C GLU A 134 7.88 -8.06 -20.12
N SER A 135 7.15 -8.40 -19.06
CA SER A 135 7.71 -9.06 -17.89
C SER A 135 6.77 -10.16 -17.42
N VAL A 136 7.35 -11.28 -16.97
CA VAL A 136 6.61 -12.43 -16.45
C VAL A 136 6.88 -12.57 -14.95
N ILE A 137 5.81 -12.65 -14.16
CA ILE A 137 5.91 -13.03 -12.75
C ILE A 137 5.95 -14.56 -12.68
N GLU A 138 7.15 -15.11 -12.53
CA GLU A 138 7.33 -16.54 -12.35
C GLU A 138 6.87 -16.99 -10.96
N LYS A 139 5.97 -17.96 -10.93
CA LYS A 139 5.58 -18.60 -9.67
C LYS A 139 6.64 -19.61 -9.28
N ALA A 140 7.28 -19.42 -8.12
CA ALA A 140 8.13 -20.46 -7.55
C ALA A 140 7.35 -21.77 -7.44
N GLY A 141 7.86 -22.84 -8.05
CA GLY A 141 7.22 -24.15 -8.03
C GLY A 141 7.02 -24.65 -6.59
N LYS A 142 6.00 -25.49 -6.36
CA LYS A 142 5.84 -26.19 -5.08
C LYS A 142 7.12 -27.00 -4.82
N ALA A 143 7.85 -26.66 -3.75
CA ALA A 143 8.86 -27.56 -3.21
C ALA A 143 8.15 -28.87 -2.84
N ARG A 144 8.53 -29.96 -3.50
CA ARG A 144 8.14 -31.31 -3.12
C ARG A 144 8.94 -31.66 -1.87
N ASN A 145 8.27 -31.68 -0.71
CA ASN A 145 8.71 -32.45 0.46
C ASN A 145 7.74 -33.60 0.65
#